data_AF-A0A812IR37-F1
#
_entry.id   AF-A0A812IR37-F1
#
_cell.length_a   1.000
_cell.length_b   1.000
_cell.length_c   1.000
_cell.angle_alpha   90.00
_cell.angle_beta   90.00
_cell.angle_gamma   90.00
#
_symmetry.space_group_name_H-M   'P 1'
#
loop_
_entity.id
_entity.type
_entity.pdbx_description
1 polymer ?
#
loop_
_entity_poly.entity_id
_entity_poly.type
_entity_poly.pdbx_seq_one_letter_code
_entity_poly.pdbx_strand_id
1 'polypeptide(L)'
;MVTKFTRRYPSEPLGTSLALGAVEAQAQMQELLHLHAVAIALADGAHLFTLREMNRRFIAKCFEFYPKEGGLRAPNRLEAEVADQRLWQQIAALYNDESWTLDQAIREIVVARNEVAVQLMPRAVPPKSSWPERPRKGLGKGKDFN
;
A
#
# COMPACT_ATOMS: atom_id res chain seq x y z
N MET A 1 43.16 -29.87 8.25
CA MET A 1 41.80 -30.37 7.95
C MET A 1 40.80 -29.37 8.54
N VAL A 2 40.18 -28.52 7.71
CA VAL A 2 39.14 -27.57 8.17
C VAL A 2 37.87 -27.89 7.39
N THR A 3 36.93 -28.54 8.08
CA THR A 3 35.62 -28.93 7.54
C THR A 3 34.75 -27.69 7.43
N LYS A 4 34.48 -27.22 6.20
CA LYS A 4 33.52 -26.15 5.93
C LYS A 4 32.11 -26.67 6.24
N PHE A 5 31.51 -26.17 7.33
CA PHE A 5 30.12 -26.43 7.70
C PHE A 5 29.21 -25.54 6.85
N THR A 6 28.86 -25.98 5.65
CA THR A 6 27.82 -25.31 4.84
C THR A 6 26.46 -25.64 5.45
N ARG A 7 25.95 -24.73 6.30
CA ARG A 7 24.55 -24.75 6.76
C ARG A 7 23.66 -24.58 5.52
N ARG A 8 23.13 -25.68 4.97
CA ARG A 8 22.00 -25.61 4.03
C ARG A 8 20.81 -25.16 4.85
N TYR A 9 20.37 -23.92 4.69
CA TYR A 9 19.05 -23.53 5.17
C TYR A 9 18.01 -24.33 4.38
N PRO A 10 17.01 -24.95 5.04
CA PRO A 10 15.86 -25.48 4.34
C PRO A 10 15.17 -24.32 3.60
N SER A 11 14.82 -24.53 2.33
CA SER A 11 14.13 -23.53 1.53
C SER A 11 12.81 -23.16 2.20
N GLU A 12 12.74 -21.96 2.80
CA GLU A 12 11.48 -21.44 3.33
C GLU A 12 10.43 -21.39 2.20
N PRO A 13 9.17 -21.75 2.47
CA PRO A 13 8.13 -21.63 1.47
C PRO A 13 7.96 -20.15 1.11
N LEU A 14 7.97 -19.83 -0.20
CA LEU A 14 7.85 -18.45 -0.74
C LEU A 14 6.70 -17.62 -0.11
N GLY A 15 5.66 -18.29 0.39
CA GLY A 15 4.53 -17.65 1.07
C GLY A 15 4.90 -16.96 2.39
N THR A 16 5.86 -17.51 3.15
CA THR A 16 6.26 -16.93 4.45
C THR A 16 7.08 -15.66 4.28
N SER A 17 7.97 -15.62 3.27
CA SER A 17 8.78 -14.44 2.97
C SER A 17 7.93 -13.26 2.45
N LEU A 18 6.92 -13.55 1.60
CA LEU A 18 5.98 -12.52 1.12
C LEU A 18 5.07 -11.99 2.23
N ALA A 19 4.61 -12.87 3.12
CA ALA A 19 3.83 -12.46 4.28
C ALA A 19 4.65 -11.59 5.24
N LEU A 20 5.92 -11.94 5.48
CA LEU A 20 6.82 -11.16 6.31
C LEU A 20 7.04 -9.74 5.74
N GLY A 21 7.29 -9.63 4.42
CA GLY A 21 7.46 -8.33 3.77
C GLY A 21 6.20 -7.46 3.80
N ALA A 22 5.01 -8.06 3.74
CA ALA A 22 3.74 -7.31 3.87
C ALA A 22 3.54 -6.77 5.29
N VAL A 23 3.90 -7.55 6.32
CA VAL A 23 3.83 -7.14 7.73
C VAL A 23 4.83 -6.00 8.01
N GLU A 24 6.05 -6.09 7.49
CA GLU A 24 7.05 -5.02 7.60
C GLU A 24 6.58 -3.73 6.92
N ALA A 25 6.04 -3.82 5.70
CA ALA A 25 5.51 -2.66 4.98
C ALA A 25 4.33 -2.01 5.72
N GLN A 26 3.45 -2.83 6.32
CA GLN A 26 2.35 -2.34 7.15
C GLN A 26 2.86 -1.59 8.38
N ALA A 27 3.87 -2.13 9.08
CA ALA A 27 4.46 -1.50 10.25
C ALA A 27 5.14 -0.16 9.91
N GLN A 28 5.89 -0.10 8.81
CA GLN A 28 6.52 1.13 8.34
C GLN A 28 5.47 2.21 8.00
N MET A 29 4.39 1.84 7.32
CA MET A 29 3.29 2.76 7.02
C MET A 29 2.59 3.24 8.30
N GLN A 30 2.37 2.35 9.27
CA GLN A 30 1.81 2.70 10.57
C GLN A 30 2.65 3.73 11.32
N GLU A 31 3.97 3.56 11.35
CA GLU A 31 4.88 4.47 12.01
C GLU A 31 4.86 5.86 11.37
N LEU A 32 4.94 5.94 10.04
CA LEU A 32 4.90 7.21 9.30
C LEU A 32 3.58 7.96 9.50
N LEU A 33 2.44 7.26 9.36
CA LEU A 33 1.13 7.86 9.56
C LEU A 33 0.92 8.28 11.03
N HIS A 34 1.46 7.52 11.97
CA HIS A 34 1.39 7.88 13.39
C HIS A 34 2.21 9.13 13.71
N LEU A 35 3.44 9.23 13.21
CA LEU A 35 4.28 10.41 13.36
C LEU A 35 3.58 11.66 12.81
N HIS A 36 2.98 11.56 11.63
CA HIS A 36 2.21 12.64 11.03
C HIS A 36 1.01 13.06 11.90
N ALA A 37 0.26 12.10 12.42
CA ALA A 37 -0.88 12.37 13.31
C ALA A 37 -0.44 13.06 14.62
N VAL A 38 0.68 12.65 15.21
CA VAL A 38 1.23 13.30 16.40
C VAL A 38 1.67 14.72 16.09
N ALA A 39 2.33 14.96 14.96
CA ALA A 39 2.75 16.30 14.55
C ALA A 39 1.56 17.26 14.40
N ILE A 40 0.47 16.83 13.74
CA ILE A 40 -0.75 17.64 13.60
C ILE A 40 -1.38 17.92 14.97
N ALA A 41 -1.45 16.92 15.85
CA ALA A 41 -2.03 17.08 17.17
C ALA A 41 -1.21 18.05 18.05
N LEU A 42 0.12 18.02 17.96
CA LEU A 42 1.00 18.96 18.67
C LEU A 42 0.90 20.39 18.13
N ALA A 43 0.54 20.55 16.86
CA ALA A 43 0.26 21.85 16.25
C ALA A 43 -1.15 22.38 16.55
N ASP A 44 -1.88 21.76 17.49
CA ASP A 44 -3.27 22.07 17.85
C ASP A 44 -4.25 22.00 16.67
N GLY A 45 -3.94 21.14 15.68
CA GLY A 45 -4.77 21.00 14.48
C GLY A 45 -6.04 20.18 14.73
N ALA A 46 -5.88 18.97 15.25
CA ALA A 46 -6.98 18.04 15.56
C ALA A 46 -6.59 17.08 16.68
N HIS A 47 -7.59 16.51 17.35
CA HIS A 47 -7.37 15.50 18.37
C HIS A 47 -6.69 14.25 17.80
N LEU A 48 -5.65 13.78 18.49
CA LEU A 48 -4.91 12.58 18.13
C LEU A 48 -5.82 11.35 17.95
N PHE A 49 -6.91 11.26 18.72
CA PHE A 49 -7.89 10.18 18.59
C PHE A 49 -8.51 10.13 17.18
N THR A 50 -8.92 11.28 16.64
CA THR A 50 -9.56 11.39 15.33
C THR A 50 -8.60 11.00 14.21
N LEU A 51 -7.34 11.49 14.29
CA LEU A 51 -6.29 11.16 13.32
C LEU A 51 -5.90 9.68 13.38
N ARG A 52 -5.80 9.09 14.57
CA ARG A 52 -5.52 7.65 14.74
C ARG A 52 -6.62 6.77 14.16
N GLU A 53 -7.88 7.18 14.30
CA GLU A 53 -9.00 6.44 13.72
C GLU A 53 -8.97 6.48 12.18
N MET A 54 -8.65 7.63 11.59
CA MET A 54 -8.42 7.75 10.15
C MET A 54 -7.31 6.81 9.67
N ASN A 55 -6.13 6.87 10.31
CA ASN A 55 -4.99 6.01 9.97
C ASN A 55 -5.34 4.52 10.09
N ARG A 56 -6.04 4.13 11.16
CA ARG A 56 -6.47 2.75 11.39
C ARG A 56 -7.34 2.23 10.25
N ARG A 57 -8.33 3.03 9.81
CA ARG A 57 -9.22 2.66 8.69
C ARG A 57 -8.48 2.58 7.36
N PHE A 58 -7.58 3.54 7.11
CA PHE A 58 -6.78 3.58 5.89
C PHE A 58 -5.89 2.33 5.76
N ILE A 59 -5.13 2.01 6.81
CA ILE A 59 -4.25 0.84 6.84
C ILE A 59 -5.06 -0.45 6.71
N ALA A 60 -6.19 -0.56 7.41
CA ALA A 60 -7.06 -1.74 7.31
C ALA A 60 -7.51 -2.00 5.86
N LYS A 61 -7.79 -0.94 5.08
CA LYS A 61 -8.19 -1.06 3.67
C LYS A 61 -7.02 -1.34 2.73
N CYS A 62 -5.86 -0.73 2.96
CA CYS A 62 -4.67 -0.97 2.14
C CYS A 62 -4.16 -2.42 2.22
N PHE A 63 -4.25 -3.04 3.39
CA PHE A 63 -3.73 -4.39 3.64
C PHE A 63 -4.83 -5.45 3.77
N GLU A 64 -6.04 -5.16 3.28
CA GLU A 64 -7.13 -6.12 3.26
C GLU A 64 -6.81 -7.29 2.33
N PHE A 65 -7.00 -8.52 2.82
CA PHE A 65 -6.73 -9.74 2.05
C PHE A 65 -7.91 -10.08 1.14
N TYR A 66 -7.61 -10.33 -0.13
CA TYR A 66 -8.60 -10.75 -1.13
C TYR A 66 -8.26 -12.15 -1.68
N PRO A 67 -9.20 -13.11 -1.65
CA PRO A 67 -9.00 -14.42 -2.25
C PRO A 67 -8.76 -14.33 -3.77
N LYS A 68 -7.81 -15.13 -4.28
CA LYS A 68 -7.44 -15.12 -5.71
C LYS A 68 -8.59 -15.51 -6.64
N GLU A 69 -9.54 -16.30 -6.16
CA GLU A 69 -10.72 -16.75 -6.92
C GLU A 69 -11.68 -15.59 -7.24
N GLY A 70 -11.66 -14.51 -6.43
CA GLY A 70 -12.55 -13.36 -6.62
C GLY A 70 -12.11 -12.38 -7.71
N GLY A 71 -10.93 -12.56 -8.32
CA GLY A 71 -10.41 -11.64 -9.34
C GLY A 71 -10.13 -10.21 -8.85
N LEU A 72 -10.18 -9.98 -7.54
CA LEU A 72 -9.93 -8.70 -6.88
C LEU A 72 -8.56 -8.71 -6.20
N ARG A 73 -7.94 -7.53 -6.14
CA ARG A 73 -6.69 -7.26 -5.43
C ARG A 73 -6.85 -6.05 -4.52
N ALA A 74 -6.01 -6.01 -3.50
CA ALA A 74 -5.80 -4.83 -2.69
C ALA A 74 -5.26 -3.66 -3.55
N PRO A 75 -5.45 -2.41 -3.11
CA PRO A 75 -4.81 -1.25 -3.70
C PRO A 75 -3.28 -1.41 -3.70
N ASN A 76 -2.63 -0.94 -4.76
CA ASN A 76 -1.17 -0.87 -4.81
C ASN A 76 -0.66 0.40 -4.10
N ARG A 77 0.66 0.53 -3.94
CA ARG A 77 1.28 1.68 -3.25
C ARG A 77 0.87 3.03 -3.88
N LEU A 78 0.90 3.13 -5.21
CA LEU A 78 0.56 4.36 -5.92
C LEU A 78 -0.91 4.73 -5.75
N GLU A 79 -1.80 3.74 -5.77
CA GLU A 79 -3.24 3.92 -5.52
C GLU A 79 -3.49 4.39 -4.09
N ALA A 80 -2.73 3.87 -3.12
CA ALA A 80 -2.79 4.32 -1.73
C ALA A 80 -2.28 5.76 -1.56
N GLU A 81 -1.14 6.12 -2.19
CA GLU A 81 -0.60 7.48 -2.19
C GLU A 81 -1.60 8.50 -2.79
N VAL A 82 -2.20 8.16 -3.93
CA VAL A 82 -3.23 9.00 -4.56
C VAL A 82 -4.50 9.09 -3.70
N ALA A 83 -4.90 8.01 -3.06
CA ALA A 83 -6.05 8.01 -2.16
C ALA A 83 -5.82 8.91 -0.94
N ASP A 84 -4.63 8.85 -0.32
CA ASP A 84 -4.26 9.71 0.82
C ASP A 84 -4.30 11.20 0.42
N GLN A 85 -3.71 11.55 -0.73
CA GLN A 85 -3.76 12.91 -1.27
C GLN A 85 -5.20 13.40 -1.48
N ARG A 86 -6.07 12.56 -2.05
CA ARG A 86 -7.48 12.91 -2.28
C ARG A 86 -8.26 13.11 -0.98
N LEU A 87 -8.03 12.26 0.02
CA LEU A 87 -8.65 12.41 1.34
C LEU A 87 -8.26 13.76 1.95
N TRP A 88 -6.97 14.11 1.93
CA TRP A 88 -6.50 15.39 2.44
C TRP A 88 -7.01 16.59 1.65
N GLN A 89 -7.17 16.47 0.32
CA GLN A 89 -7.79 17.52 -0.50
C GLN A 89 -9.26 17.76 -0.11
N GLN A 90 -10.03 16.69 0.11
CA GLN A 90 -11.42 16.81 0.54
C GLN A 90 -11.53 17.40 1.96
N ILE A 91 -10.66 16.97 2.88
CA ILE A 91 -10.58 17.53 4.24
C ILE A 91 -10.22 19.01 4.18
N ALA A 92 -9.24 19.38 3.35
CA ALA A 92 -8.82 20.76 3.18
C ALA A 92 -9.92 21.65 2.58
N ALA A 93 -10.75 21.13 1.68
CA ALA A 93 -11.89 21.86 1.15
C ALA A 93 -12.91 22.18 2.26
N LEU A 94 -13.27 21.21 3.10
CA LEU A 94 -14.18 21.45 4.24
C LEU A 94 -13.59 22.46 5.25
N TYR A 95 -12.28 22.33 5.54
CA TYR A 95 -11.60 23.19 6.48
C TYR A 95 -11.48 24.64 5.99
N ASN A 96 -11.04 24.84 4.74
CA ASN A 96 -10.77 26.16 4.18
C ASN A 96 -12.04 26.85 3.65
N ASP A 97 -12.91 26.12 2.97
CA ASP A 97 -14.01 26.71 2.20
C ASP A 97 -15.33 26.74 3.00
N GLU A 98 -15.51 25.80 3.92
CA GLU A 98 -16.76 25.66 4.70
C GLU A 98 -16.60 26.04 6.19
N SER A 99 -15.40 26.47 6.62
CA SER A 99 -15.11 26.87 8.01
C SER A 99 -15.30 25.76 9.05
N TRP A 100 -15.15 24.50 8.65
CA TRP A 100 -15.20 23.37 9.57
C TRP A 100 -13.93 23.32 10.42
N THR A 101 -14.02 22.84 11.66
CA THR A 101 -12.79 22.46 12.37
C THR A 101 -12.17 21.24 11.71
N LEU A 102 -10.84 21.08 11.80
CA LEU A 102 -10.16 19.95 11.18
C LEU A 102 -10.70 18.61 11.71
N ASP A 103 -11.06 18.57 12.99
CA ASP A 103 -11.70 17.42 13.65
C ASP A 103 -13.06 17.05 13.04
N GLN A 104 -13.89 18.05 12.73
CA GLN A 104 -15.18 17.84 12.09
C GLN A 104 -14.98 17.38 10.63
N ALA A 105 -14.08 18.03 9.90
CA ALA A 105 -13.78 17.71 8.51
C ALA A 105 -13.26 16.27 8.36
N ILE A 106 -12.32 15.85 9.21
CA ILE A 106 -11.82 14.46 9.20
C ILE A 106 -12.95 13.48 9.49
N ARG A 107 -13.78 13.73 10.52
CA ARG A 107 -14.89 12.82 10.85
C ARG A 107 -15.93 12.73 9.74
N GLU A 108 -16.24 13.83 9.07
CA GLU A 108 -17.15 13.84 7.95
C GLU A 108 -16.65 12.95 6.80
N ILE A 109 -15.41 13.17 6.35
CA ILE A 109 -14.81 12.42 5.25
C ILE A 109 -14.63 10.94 5.61
N VAL A 110 -14.11 10.66 6.81
CA VAL A 110 -13.66 9.31 7.20
C VAL A 110 -14.78 8.45 7.78
N VAL A 111 -15.72 9.05 8.53
CA VAL A 111 -16.76 8.32 9.27
C VAL A 111 -18.11 8.46 8.58
N ALA A 112 -18.56 9.69 8.29
CA ALA A 112 -19.90 9.93 7.74
C ALA A 112 -19.99 9.52 6.26
N ARG A 113 -19.06 10.00 5.43
CA ARG A 113 -19.00 9.69 3.99
C ARG A 113 -18.27 8.39 3.68
N ASN A 114 -17.42 7.93 4.60
CA ASN A 114 -16.62 6.71 4.46
C ASN A 114 -15.74 6.71 3.18
N GLU A 115 -15.18 7.88 2.86
CA GLU A 115 -14.38 8.10 1.65
C GLU A 115 -13.14 7.21 1.58
N VAL A 116 -12.61 6.79 2.74
CA VAL A 116 -11.50 5.82 2.82
C VAL A 116 -11.85 4.52 2.09
N ALA A 117 -13.06 3.99 2.29
CA ALA A 117 -13.51 2.78 1.63
C ALA A 117 -13.76 3.00 0.13
N VAL A 118 -14.24 4.19 -0.25
CA VAL A 118 -14.50 4.55 -1.65
C VAL A 118 -13.19 4.65 -2.43
N GLN A 119 -12.21 5.42 -1.95
CA GLN A 119 -10.95 5.61 -2.66
C GLN A 119 -10.13 4.32 -2.76
N LEU A 120 -10.12 3.53 -1.67
CA LEU A 120 -9.39 2.27 -1.55
C LEU A 120 -10.21 1.03 -1.90
N MET A 121 -11.28 1.16 -2.69
CA MET A 121 -12.06 -0.01 -3.11
C MET A 121 -11.17 -1.08 -3.79
N PRO A 122 -11.41 -2.38 -3.61
CA PRO A 122 -10.64 -3.41 -4.29
C PRO A 122 -10.68 -3.24 -5.82
N ARG A 123 -9.56 -3.53 -6.47
CA ARG A 123 -9.39 -3.35 -7.93
C ARG A 123 -9.35 -4.72 -8.60
N ALA A 124 -9.78 -4.79 -9.86
CA ALA A 124 -9.64 -6.02 -10.64
C ALA A 124 -8.15 -6.36 -10.85
N VAL A 125 -7.82 -7.64 -10.80
CA VAL A 125 -6.49 -8.14 -11.21
C VAL A 125 -6.37 -7.94 -12.71
N PRO A 126 -5.35 -7.21 -13.20
CA PRO A 126 -5.18 -7.01 -14.64
C PRO A 126 -4.94 -8.36 -15.33
N PRO A 127 -5.49 -8.56 -16.54
CA PRO A 127 -5.25 -9.79 -17.30
C PRO A 127 -3.75 -9.94 -17.57
N LYS A 128 -3.23 -11.17 -17.43
CA LYS A 128 -1.84 -11.46 -17.79
C LYS A 128 -1.67 -11.17 -19.28
N SER A 129 -0.80 -10.21 -19.62
CA SER A 129 -0.55 -9.89 -21.02
C SER A 129 0.12 -11.08 -21.70
N SER A 130 -0.55 -11.70 -22.67
CA SER A 130 -0.05 -12.86 -23.42
C SER A 130 0.84 -12.48 -24.61
N TRP A 131 1.41 -11.26 -24.63
CA TRP A 131 2.27 -10.84 -25.74
C TRP A 131 3.38 -11.87 -25.91
N PRO A 132 3.47 -12.55 -27.07
CA PRO A 132 4.54 -13.50 -27.31
C PRO A 132 5.86 -12.76 -27.16
N GLU A 133 6.76 -13.29 -26.33
CA GLU A 133 8.12 -12.79 -26.23
C GLU A 133 8.66 -12.64 -27.65
N ARG A 134 8.97 -11.40 -28.06
CA ARG A 134 9.61 -11.19 -29.36
C ARG A 134 10.88 -12.04 -29.35
N PRO A 135 11.11 -12.89 -30.37
CA PRO A 135 12.35 -13.63 -30.47
C PRO A 135 13.51 -12.66 -30.35
N ARG A 136 14.37 -12.84 -29.34
CA ARG A 136 15.63 -12.09 -29.25
C ARG A 136 16.38 -12.34 -30.56
N LYS A 137 16.50 -11.29 -31.39
CA LYS A 137 17.23 -11.33 -32.66
C LYS A 137 18.65 -11.83 -32.37
N GLY A 138 18.98 -12.99 -32.94
CA GLY A 138 20.12 -13.81 -32.54
C GLY A 138 21.47 -13.10 -32.63
N LEU A 139 22.34 -13.40 -31.67
CA LEU A 139 23.77 -13.27 -31.85
C LEU A 139 24.19 -14.33 -32.88
N GLY A 140 24.48 -13.89 -34.10
CA GLY A 140 25.10 -14.75 -35.11
C GLY A 140 26.45 -15.23 -34.58
N LYS A 141 26.63 -16.56 -34.55
CA LYS A 141 27.94 -17.17 -34.35
C LYS A 141 28.32 -17.83 -35.67
N GLY A 142 29.43 -17.34 -36.24
CA GLY A 142 29.97 -17.74 -37.52
C GLY A 142 30.17 -19.24 -37.63
N LYS A 143 29.96 -19.74 -38.84
CA LYS A 143 30.22 -21.12 -39.25
C LYS A 143 31.71 -21.22 -39.56
N ASP A 144 32.48 -21.80 -38.66
CA ASP A 144 33.88 -22.15 -38.93
C ASP A 144 33.88 -23.41 -39.81
N PHE A 145 34.43 -23.27 -41.02
CA PHE A 145 34.75 -24.38 -41.91
C PHE A 145 36.19 -24.81 -41.63
N ASN A 146 36.38 -26.09 -41.25
CA ASN A 146 37.56 -26.89 -41.57
C ASN A 146 37.15 -28.36 -41.66
#